data_AF-A0A976LDG9-F1
#
_entry.id   AF-A0A976LDG9-F1
#
_cell.length_a   1.000
_cell.length_b   1.000
_cell.length_c   1.000
_cell.angle_alpha   90.00
_cell.angle_beta   90.00
_cell.angle_gamma   90.00
#
_symmetry.space_group_name_H-M   'P 1'
#
loop_
_entity.id
_entity.type
_entity.pdbx_description
1 polymer ?
#
loop_
_entity_poly.entity_id
_entity_poly.type
_entity_poly.pdbx_seq_one_letter_code
_entity_poly.pdbx_strand_id
1 'polypeptide(L)'
;MAYSLHALVALVDGMLESNDPTKNAEFMQVRSAATLLVAGPEEITLVDATDKLSLLAKSRAGAAVVPKGSGPLDRPTIEVSDVHAAFSKIVALFYPPLELPPVGISPLAAIDRTATFGNNVDIYPQAFIGPKVEIGSDVTIHSGARIMAGSRIGDGSVI
;
A
#
# COMPACT_ATOMS: atom_id res chain seq x y z
N MET A 1 7.73 -1.09 -13.80
CA MET A 1 8.11 -2.52 -13.97
C MET A 1 6.88 -3.27 -14.49
N ALA A 2 7.03 -4.43 -15.13
CA ALA A 2 5.89 -5.23 -15.59
C ALA A 2 5.94 -6.62 -14.93
N TYR A 3 4.79 -7.14 -14.55
CA TYR A 3 4.64 -8.47 -13.96
C TYR A 3 3.62 -9.28 -14.75
N SER A 4 3.82 -10.59 -14.84
CA SER A 4 2.81 -11.47 -15.40
C SER A 4 1.62 -11.57 -14.46
N LEU A 5 0.42 -11.76 -15.03
CA LEU A 5 -0.78 -12.01 -14.23
C LEU A 5 -0.61 -13.25 -13.34
N HIS A 6 0.09 -14.29 -13.82
CA HIS A 6 0.46 -15.45 -13.02
C HIS A 6 1.27 -15.09 -11.76
N ALA A 7 2.24 -14.18 -11.86
CA ALA A 7 3.01 -13.74 -10.70
C ALA A 7 2.13 -12.98 -9.69
N LEU A 8 1.18 -12.18 -10.16
CA LEU A 8 0.23 -11.50 -9.29
C LEU A 8 -0.73 -12.47 -8.59
N VAL A 9 -1.18 -13.53 -9.29
CA VAL A 9 -2.01 -14.60 -8.71
C VAL A 9 -1.28 -15.27 -7.55
N ALA A 10 -0.01 -15.62 -7.74
CA ALA A 10 0.83 -16.22 -6.70
C ALA A 10 1.08 -15.27 -5.52
N LEU A 11 1.28 -13.96 -5.77
CA LEU A 11 1.51 -12.96 -4.73
C LEU A 11 0.33 -12.83 -3.74
N VAL A 12 -0.89 -13.02 -4.23
CA VAL A 12 -2.11 -12.80 -3.44
C VAL A 12 -2.84 -14.09 -3.06
N ASP A 13 -2.22 -15.25 -3.30
CA ASP A 13 -2.82 -16.57 -3.07
C ASP A 13 -4.20 -16.71 -3.75
N GLY A 14 -4.32 -16.14 -4.96
CA GLY A 14 -5.57 -16.08 -5.72
C GLY A 14 -5.76 -17.23 -6.70
N MET A 15 -6.91 -17.23 -7.37
CA MET A 15 -7.21 -18.13 -8.48
C MET A 15 -7.44 -17.32 -9.76
N LEU A 16 -6.78 -17.70 -10.84
CA LEU A 16 -6.95 -17.05 -12.14
C LEU A 16 -8.20 -17.61 -12.85
N GLU A 17 -9.13 -16.71 -13.17
CA GLU A 17 -10.30 -17.00 -14.00
C GLU A 17 -10.20 -16.24 -15.32
N SER A 18 -10.35 -16.93 -16.45
CA SER A 18 -10.32 -16.34 -17.80
C SER A 18 -11.43 -16.94 -18.66
N ASN A 19 -12.15 -16.07 -19.38
CA ASN A 19 -13.22 -16.47 -20.29
C ASN A 19 -12.70 -16.93 -21.68
N ASP A 20 -11.42 -16.70 -21.98
CA ASP A 20 -10.81 -16.99 -23.28
C ASP A 20 -9.61 -17.94 -23.10
N PRO A 21 -9.77 -19.25 -23.35
CA PRO A 21 -8.70 -20.23 -23.24
C PRO A 21 -7.66 -20.11 -24.37
N THR A 22 -7.91 -19.30 -25.41
CA THR A 22 -6.96 -19.07 -26.51
C THR A 22 -5.99 -17.93 -26.23
N LYS A 23 -6.34 -17.04 -25.29
CA LYS A 23 -5.44 -16.04 -24.75
C LYS A 23 -4.76 -16.61 -23.53
N ASN A 24 -3.43 -16.70 -23.58
CA ASN A 24 -2.63 -17.08 -22.40
C ASN A 24 -2.63 -15.92 -21.38
N ALA A 25 -3.76 -15.73 -20.70
CA ALA A 25 -3.98 -14.68 -19.72
C ALA A 25 -2.93 -14.72 -18.61
N GLU A 26 -2.42 -15.91 -18.28
CA GLU A 26 -1.33 -16.12 -17.33
C GLU A 26 -0.04 -15.34 -17.68
N PHE A 27 0.24 -15.12 -18.97
CA PHE A 27 1.42 -14.38 -19.45
C PHE A 27 1.12 -12.90 -19.75
N MET A 28 -0.13 -12.45 -19.57
CA MET A 28 -0.51 -11.05 -19.73
C MET A 28 0.35 -10.18 -18.81
N GLN A 29 0.90 -9.11 -19.36
CA GLN A 29 1.75 -8.19 -18.63
C GLN A 29 0.90 -7.08 -18.00
N VAL A 30 1.04 -6.93 -16.69
CA VAL A 30 0.45 -5.84 -15.90
C VAL A 30 1.57 -4.91 -15.47
N ARG A 31 1.40 -3.62 -15.72
CA ARG A 31 2.44 -2.58 -15.50
C ARG A 31 2.17 -1.65 -14.33
N SER A 32 0.93 -1.63 -13.83
CA SER A 32 0.45 -0.71 -12.80
C SER A 32 -0.86 -1.22 -12.20
N ALA A 33 -1.26 -0.63 -11.07
CA ALA A 33 -2.53 -0.89 -10.41
C ALA A 33 -3.29 0.43 -10.23
N ALA A 34 -4.57 0.43 -10.59
CA ALA A 34 -5.38 1.66 -10.61
C ALA A 34 -6.84 1.39 -10.25
N THR A 35 -7.55 2.42 -9.80
CA THR A 35 -8.97 2.29 -9.45
C THR A 35 -9.84 2.11 -10.69
N LEU A 36 -11.02 1.52 -10.49
CA LEU A 36 -11.91 1.02 -11.54
C LEU A 36 -12.12 2.00 -12.71
N LEU A 37 -12.32 3.28 -12.41
CA LEU A 37 -12.69 4.29 -13.41
C LEU A 37 -11.52 4.80 -14.24
N VAL A 38 -10.29 4.76 -13.72
CA VAL A 38 -9.11 5.35 -14.39
C VAL A 38 -8.18 4.28 -14.96
N ALA A 39 -8.31 3.04 -14.50
CA ALA A 39 -7.48 1.93 -14.93
C ALA A 39 -7.48 1.73 -16.45
N GLY A 40 -6.28 1.66 -17.02
CA GLY A 40 -6.00 1.39 -18.41
C GLY A 40 -5.75 -0.09 -18.73
N PRO A 41 -5.55 -0.43 -20.02
CA PRO A 41 -5.49 -1.81 -20.50
C PRO A 41 -4.29 -2.63 -20.02
N GLU A 42 -3.21 -1.97 -19.58
CA GLU A 42 -2.04 -2.64 -18.98
C GLU A 42 -2.06 -2.57 -17.44
N GLU A 43 -3.19 -2.19 -16.85
CA GLU A 43 -3.35 -2.02 -15.41
C GLU A 43 -4.35 -3.02 -14.84
N ILE A 44 -4.11 -3.40 -13.58
CA ILE A 44 -5.05 -4.21 -12.80
C ILE A 44 -5.88 -3.33 -11.89
N THR A 45 -7.16 -3.65 -11.75
CA THR A 45 -8.10 -2.96 -10.87
C THR A 45 -8.75 -3.91 -9.88
N LEU A 46 -9.75 -3.44 -9.13
CA LEU A 46 -10.53 -4.26 -8.21
C LEU A 46 -12.03 -3.98 -8.29
N VAL A 47 -12.82 -4.99 -7.96
CA VAL A 47 -14.22 -4.85 -7.51
C VAL A 47 -14.38 -5.71 -6.27
N ASP A 48 -14.90 -5.15 -5.18
CA ASP A 48 -14.88 -5.79 -3.86
C ASP A 48 -16.15 -6.57 -3.49
N ALA A 49 -17.17 -6.52 -4.34
CA ALA A 49 -18.45 -7.17 -4.08
C ALA A 49 -19.05 -7.77 -5.34
N THR A 50 -19.65 -8.96 -5.20
CA THR A 50 -20.22 -9.74 -6.31
C THR A 50 -21.39 -9.03 -7.00
N ASP A 51 -22.17 -8.24 -6.27
CA ASP A 51 -23.28 -7.42 -6.81
C ASP A 51 -22.81 -6.21 -7.63
N LYS A 52 -21.53 -5.83 -7.48
CA LYS A 52 -20.90 -4.72 -8.20
C LYS A 52 -20.07 -5.16 -9.42
N LEU A 53 -20.00 -6.45 -9.74
CA LEU A 53 -19.19 -6.96 -10.85
C LEU A 53 -19.57 -6.32 -12.20
N SER A 54 -20.83 -5.93 -12.37
CA SER A 54 -21.30 -5.20 -13.56
C SER A 54 -20.58 -3.86 -13.79
N LEU A 55 -19.95 -3.28 -12.76
CA LEU A 55 -19.16 -2.06 -12.90
C LEU A 55 -17.85 -2.28 -13.67
N LEU A 56 -17.36 -3.53 -13.79
CA LEU A 56 -16.18 -3.83 -14.61
C LEU A 56 -16.38 -3.43 -16.07
N ALA A 57 -17.59 -3.55 -16.60
CA ALA A 57 -17.90 -3.12 -17.96
C ALA A 57 -17.63 -1.61 -18.22
N LYS A 58 -17.53 -0.80 -17.15
CA LYS A 58 -17.17 0.63 -17.23
C LYS A 58 -15.66 0.89 -17.14
N SER A 59 -14.87 -0.13 -16.83
CA SER A 59 -13.42 -0.05 -16.66
C SER A 59 -12.67 -0.51 -17.90
N ARG A 60 -11.56 0.17 -18.22
CA ARG A 60 -10.63 -0.26 -19.26
C ARG A 60 -9.46 -1.10 -18.75
N ALA A 61 -9.50 -1.50 -17.47
CA ALA A 61 -8.50 -2.37 -16.87
C ALA A 61 -8.30 -3.66 -17.67
N GLY A 62 -7.06 -4.08 -17.86
CA GLY A 62 -6.73 -5.34 -18.53
C GLY A 62 -7.10 -6.58 -17.71
N ALA A 63 -7.01 -6.47 -16.39
CA ALA A 63 -7.40 -7.51 -15.43
C ALA A 63 -8.03 -6.90 -14.18
N ALA A 64 -8.70 -7.72 -13.37
CA ALA A 64 -9.28 -7.27 -12.11
C ALA A 64 -9.12 -8.28 -10.97
N VAL A 65 -9.00 -7.80 -9.74
CA VAL A 65 -9.11 -8.60 -8.51
C VAL A 65 -10.57 -8.58 -8.07
N VAL A 66 -11.15 -9.73 -7.80
CA VAL A 66 -12.59 -9.89 -7.49
C VAL A 66 -12.80 -10.94 -6.39
N PRO A 67 -13.98 -11.00 -5.73
CA PRO A 67 -14.28 -12.03 -4.74
C PRO A 67 -14.33 -13.43 -5.36
N LYS A 68 -14.05 -14.46 -4.57
CA LYS A 68 -14.28 -15.86 -4.98
C LYS A 68 -15.74 -16.10 -5.40
N GLY A 69 -15.92 -16.90 -6.44
CA GLY A 69 -17.23 -17.21 -7.00
C GLY A 69 -17.82 -16.07 -7.84
N SER A 70 -16.99 -15.14 -8.32
CA SER A 70 -17.39 -14.12 -9.30
C SER A 70 -17.64 -14.75 -10.67
N GLY A 71 -16.99 -15.88 -10.94
CA GLY A 71 -17.15 -16.65 -12.17
C GLY A 71 -16.48 -15.95 -13.36
N PRO A 72 -16.71 -16.47 -14.57
CA PRO A 72 -16.11 -15.89 -15.77
C PRO A 72 -16.71 -14.50 -16.06
N LEU A 73 -15.84 -13.51 -16.15
CA LEU A 73 -16.20 -12.12 -16.49
C LEU A 73 -15.73 -11.76 -17.90
N ASP A 74 -15.83 -10.48 -18.26
CA ASP A 74 -15.46 -9.97 -19.60
C ASP A 74 -13.95 -9.91 -19.86
N ARG A 75 -13.13 -10.14 -18.83
CA ARG A 75 -11.66 -10.12 -18.85
C ARG A 75 -11.07 -11.09 -17.83
N PRO A 76 -9.75 -11.37 -17.88
CA PRO A 76 -9.08 -12.15 -16.85
C PRO A 76 -9.23 -11.53 -15.46
N THR A 77 -9.52 -12.36 -14.47
CA THR A 77 -9.65 -11.93 -13.08
C THR A 77 -8.89 -12.81 -12.11
N ILE A 78 -8.49 -12.22 -10.98
CA ILE A 78 -7.89 -12.93 -9.85
C ILE A 78 -8.95 -13.00 -8.75
N GLU A 79 -9.48 -14.19 -8.52
CA GLU A 79 -10.43 -14.45 -7.43
C GLU A 79 -9.70 -14.65 -6.10
N VAL A 80 -10.09 -13.87 -5.09
CA VAL A 80 -9.48 -13.89 -3.75
C VAL A 80 -10.53 -13.86 -2.64
N SER A 81 -10.16 -14.30 -1.43
CA SER A 81 -11.03 -14.22 -0.26
C SER A 81 -11.12 -12.82 0.33
N ASP A 82 -10.08 -11.99 0.14
CA ASP A 82 -10.04 -10.59 0.56
C ASP A 82 -9.48 -9.73 -0.57
N VAL A 83 -10.38 -9.00 -1.24
CA VAL A 83 -10.06 -8.17 -2.41
C VAL A 83 -9.16 -7.00 -2.02
N HIS A 84 -9.41 -6.35 -0.89
CA HIS A 84 -8.68 -5.16 -0.48
C HIS A 84 -7.25 -5.51 -0.04
N ALA A 85 -7.08 -6.59 0.72
CA ALA A 85 -5.75 -7.08 1.09
C ALA A 85 -4.93 -7.51 -0.13
N ALA A 86 -5.54 -8.26 -1.06
CA ALA A 86 -4.89 -8.66 -2.30
C ALA A 86 -4.48 -7.46 -3.16
N PHE A 87 -5.40 -6.52 -3.36
CA PHE A 87 -5.12 -5.33 -4.17
C PHE A 87 -4.05 -4.44 -3.50
N SER A 88 -4.07 -4.30 -2.17
CA SER A 88 -3.03 -3.56 -1.43
C SER A 88 -1.63 -4.16 -1.64
N LYS A 89 -1.50 -5.50 -1.58
CA LYS A 89 -0.22 -6.19 -1.90
C LYS A 89 0.25 -5.90 -3.33
N ILE A 90 -0.68 -5.92 -4.30
CA ILE A 90 -0.36 -5.64 -5.70
C ILE A 90 0.05 -4.17 -5.89
N VAL A 91 -0.65 -3.22 -5.26
CA VAL A 91 -0.28 -1.80 -5.27
C VAL A 91 1.11 -1.60 -4.69
N ALA A 92 1.43 -2.23 -3.55
CA ALA A 92 2.75 -2.15 -2.92
C ALA A 92 3.87 -2.73 -3.81
N LEU A 93 3.57 -3.67 -4.71
CA LEU A 93 4.52 -4.19 -5.69
C LEU A 93 4.88 -3.14 -6.77
N PHE A 94 3.89 -2.41 -7.27
CA PHE A 94 4.09 -1.38 -8.30
C PHE A 94 4.56 -0.04 -7.73
N TYR A 95 4.18 0.25 -6.49
CA TYR A 95 4.47 1.48 -5.76
C TYR A 95 5.06 1.12 -4.40
N PRO A 96 6.30 0.59 -4.37
CA PRO A 96 6.95 0.24 -3.11
C PRO A 96 7.06 1.49 -2.22
N PRO A 97 6.85 1.34 -0.90
CA PRO A 97 7.03 2.45 0.02
C PRO A 97 8.45 3.01 -0.12
N LEU A 98 8.55 4.33 -0.08
CA LEU A 98 9.86 4.99 -0.15
C LEU A 98 10.60 4.72 1.16
N GLU A 99 11.64 3.89 1.10
CA GLU A 99 12.57 3.70 2.20
C GLU A 99 13.57 4.86 2.21
N LEU A 100 13.39 5.79 3.15
CA LEU A 100 14.36 6.84 3.41
C LEU A 100 15.39 6.33 4.42
N PRO A 101 16.68 6.67 4.26
CA PRO A 101 17.67 6.36 5.28
C PRO A 101 17.31 7.07 6.59
N PRO A 102 17.58 6.45 7.77
CA PRO A 102 17.37 7.10 9.05
C PRO A 102 18.13 8.41 9.13
N VAL A 103 17.48 9.45 9.65
CA VAL A 103 18.11 10.76 9.87
C VAL A 103 18.71 10.86 11.27
N GLY A 104 18.32 9.95 12.17
CA GLY A 104 18.60 10.02 13.59
C GLY A 104 17.98 11.26 14.22
N ILE A 105 18.61 11.78 15.26
CA ILE A 105 18.17 13.04 15.88
C ILE A 105 18.93 14.20 15.22
N SER A 106 18.21 15.03 14.46
CA SER A 106 18.80 16.20 13.83
C SER A 106 19.32 17.20 14.88
N PRO A 107 20.54 17.75 14.72
CA PRO A 107 21.05 18.81 15.59
C PRO A 107 20.27 20.13 15.46
N LEU A 108 19.40 20.25 14.45
CA LEU A 108 18.51 21.40 14.24
C LEU A 108 17.14 21.24 14.90
N ALA A 109 16.88 20.12 15.59
CA ALA A 109 15.69 19.93 16.40
C ALA A 109 15.84 20.61 17.76
N ALA A 110 14.76 21.25 18.23
CA ALA A 110 14.71 21.85 19.55
C ALA A 110 14.15 20.82 20.54
N ILE A 111 15.03 20.21 21.34
CA ILE A 111 14.67 19.10 22.21
C ILE A 111 14.93 19.47 23.67
N ASP A 112 13.90 19.38 24.50
CA ASP A 112 14.05 19.52 25.94
C ASP A 112 14.86 18.36 26.52
N ARG A 113 15.76 18.66 27.47
CA ARG A 113 16.67 17.67 28.09
C ARG A 113 15.95 16.58 28.88
N THR A 114 14.69 16.81 29.24
CA THR A 114 13.87 15.85 30.00
C THR A 114 13.08 14.90 29.09
N ALA A 115 13.17 15.06 27.78
CA ALA A 115 12.57 14.12 26.84
C ALA A 115 13.31 12.77 26.86
N THR A 116 12.57 11.69 26.61
CA THR A 116 13.11 10.33 26.55
C THR A 116 12.73 9.68 25.22
N PHE A 117 13.59 8.77 24.75
CA PHE A 117 13.50 8.17 23.42
C PHE A 117 13.70 6.66 23.51
N GLY A 118 12.93 5.92 22.71
CA GLY A 118 13.18 4.52 22.40
C GLY A 118 14.35 4.36 21.43
N ASN A 119 14.45 3.18 20.82
CA ASN A 119 15.47 2.89 19.81
C ASN A 119 15.04 3.40 18.42
N ASN A 120 16.01 3.68 17.55
CA ASN A 120 15.76 4.02 16.14
C ASN A 120 14.78 5.19 15.93
N VAL A 121 14.90 6.26 16.73
CA VAL A 121 14.06 7.45 16.59
C VAL A 121 14.66 8.41 15.57
N ASP A 122 13.82 8.84 14.63
CA ASP A 122 14.12 9.86 13.64
C ASP A 122 13.44 11.19 14.00
N ILE A 123 14.22 12.23 14.26
CA ILE A 123 13.73 13.58 14.54
C ILE A 123 14.31 14.54 13.52
N TYR A 124 13.45 15.01 12.63
CA TYR A 124 13.83 15.88 11.52
C TYR A 124 14.12 17.32 12.00
N PRO A 125 14.87 18.11 11.20
CA PRO A 125 15.18 19.51 11.52
C PRO A 125 13.94 20.33 11.89
N GLN A 126 14.10 21.26 12.84
CA GLN A 126 13.05 22.20 13.26
C GLN A 126 11.84 21.56 13.98
N ALA A 127 11.87 20.26 14.26
CA ALA A 127 10.93 19.67 15.21
C ALA A 127 11.16 20.22 16.63
N PHE A 128 10.08 20.37 17.40
CA PHE A 128 10.12 20.76 18.80
C PHE A 128 9.62 19.62 19.69
N ILE A 129 10.47 19.18 20.62
CA ILE A 129 10.14 18.16 21.62
C ILE A 129 10.15 18.83 23.00
N GLY A 130 8.97 18.95 23.61
CA GLY A 130 8.78 19.63 24.88
C GLY A 130 9.24 18.83 26.10
N PRO A 131 9.21 19.46 27.29
CA PRO A 131 9.61 18.82 28.54
C PRO A 131 8.82 17.54 28.85
N LYS A 132 9.53 16.51 29.33
CA LYS A 132 8.96 15.22 29.76
C LYS A 132 8.16 14.49 28.68
N VAL A 133 8.46 14.75 27.40
CA VAL A 133 7.91 13.96 26.30
C VAL A 133 8.58 12.59 26.29
N GLU A 134 7.79 11.55 26.03
CA GLU A 134 8.27 10.18 25.88
C GLU A 134 7.99 9.73 24.45
N ILE A 135 9.05 9.42 23.71
CA ILE A 135 8.98 8.94 22.34
C ILE A 135 9.33 7.45 22.33
N GLY A 136 8.45 6.63 21.76
CA GLY A 136 8.64 5.19 21.57
C GLY A 136 9.76 4.84 20.58
N SER A 137 9.97 3.55 20.35
CA SER A 137 10.94 3.04 19.37
C SER A 137 10.40 3.15 17.94
N ASP A 138 11.29 3.29 16.96
CA ASP A 138 10.96 3.36 15.53
C ASP A 138 9.96 4.49 15.21
N VAL A 139 10.01 5.58 15.99
CA VAL A 139 9.17 6.77 15.79
C VAL A 139 9.87 7.77 14.88
N THR A 140 9.10 8.33 13.95
CA THR A 140 9.53 9.42 13.08
C THR A 140 8.76 10.70 13.40
N ILE A 141 9.49 11.77 13.74
CA ILE A 141 8.95 13.11 13.92
C ILE A 141 9.47 14.00 12.78
N HIS A 142 8.58 14.42 11.89
CA HIS A 142 8.93 15.24 10.73
C HIS A 142 9.16 16.72 11.08
N SER A 143 9.77 17.42 10.11
CA SER A 143 10.20 18.80 10.27
C SER A 143 9.04 19.72 10.68
N GLY A 144 9.27 20.53 11.73
CA GLY A 144 8.31 21.52 12.21
C GLY A 144 7.20 20.97 13.11
N ALA A 145 7.10 19.65 13.30
CA ALA A 145 6.19 19.06 14.26
C ALA A 145 6.50 19.55 15.69
N ARG A 146 5.46 19.70 16.52
CA ARG A 146 5.58 20.19 17.91
C ARG A 146 4.93 19.23 18.87
N ILE A 147 5.74 18.47 19.60
CA ILE A 147 5.29 17.55 20.63
C ILE A 147 5.35 18.27 21.98
N MET A 148 4.18 18.56 22.55
CA MET A 148 4.07 19.39 23.75
C MET A 148 4.33 18.60 25.03
N ALA A 149 4.65 19.34 26.10
CA ALA A 149 5.12 18.80 27.37
C ALA A 149 4.24 17.65 27.91
N GLY A 150 4.87 16.56 28.37
CA GLY A 150 4.20 15.40 28.96
C GLY A 150 3.47 14.49 27.98
N SER A 151 3.57 14.72 26.67
CA SER A 151 3.00 13.83 25.65
C SER A 151 3.77 12.51 25.57
N ARG A 152 3.07 11.43 25.20
CA ARG A 152 3.66 10.12 24.92
C ARG A 152 3.31 9.70 23.50
N ILE A 153 4.34 9.39 22.71
CA ILE A 153 4.20 8.86 21.35
C ILE A 153 4.56 7.37 21.38
N GLY A 154 3.66 6.51 20.89
CA GLY A 154 3.87 5.06 20.88
C GLY A 154 4.81 4.60 19.76
N ASP A 155 5.33 3.39 19.88
CA ASP A 155 6.28 2.79 18.93
C ASP A 155 5.72 2.78 17.49
N GLY A 156 6.58 2.98 16.49
CA GLY A 156 6.22 2.94 15.07
C GLY A 156 5.37 4.12 14.57
N SER A 157 5.15 5.14 15.39
CA SER A 157 4.36 6.32 15.00
C SER A 157 5.12 7.23 14.03
N VAL A 158 4.40 7.84 13.10
CA VAL A 158 4.92 8.88 12.20
C VAL A 158 4.10 10.15 12.40
N ILE A 159 4.77 11.26 12.75
CA ILE A 159 4.16 12.55 13.09
C ILE A 159 4.64 13.65 12.15
#